data_AF-A0A7X8UNR9-F1
#
_entry.id   AF-A0A7X8UNR9-F1
#
_cell.length_a   1.000
_cell.length_b   1.000
_cell.length_c   1.000
_cell.angle_alpha   90.00
_cell.angle_beta   90.00
_cell.angle_gamma   90.00
#
_symmetry.space_group_name_H-M   'P 1'
#
loop_
_entity.id
_entity.type
_entity.pdbx_description
1 polymer ?
#
loop_
_entity_poly.entity_id
_entity_poly.type
_entity_poly.pdbx_seq_one_letter_code
_entity_poly.pdbx_strand_id
1 'polypeptide(L)'
;MHTQSVFKHQFREAQWIWDDSQPRGYHYYLRARRAFTLESADVTHSYLYITADSMYQVWLNGHIVGHGPSKSAGGIRFVDCYDVTPLLDAHENNLEVLVLGIGTSTMSYCAGDWVQQCVNLPSLSRAAGL
;
A
#
# COMPACT_ATOMS: atom_id res chain seq x y z
N MET A 1 -13.95 25.32 -5.30
CA MET A 1 -13.51 24.25 -4.37
C MET A 1 -14.43 23.06 -4.56
N HIS A 2 -14.06 22.11 -5.42
CA HIS A 2 -14.93 20.99 -5.79
C HIS A 2 -14.07 19.77 -6.12
N THR A 3 -13.63 19.02 -5.10
CA THR A 3 -12.81 17.82 -5.33
C THR A 3 -12.96 16.79 -4.20
N GLN A 4 -14.18 16.40 -3.85
CA GLN A 4 -14.40 15.23 -2.97
C GLN A 4 -15.02 14.02 -3.68
N SER A 5 -15.44 14.14 -4.94
CA SER A 5 -16.21 13.09 -5.63
C SER A 5 -15.34 12.02 -6.34
N VAL A 6 -14.07 12.30 -6.61
CA VAL A 6 -13.24 11.41 -7.47
C VAL A 6 -12.69 10.18 -6.72
N PHE A 7 -12.43 10.28 -5.41
CA PHE A 7 -11.65 9.25 -4.70
C PHE A 7 -12.39 7.94 -4.39
N LYS A 8 -13.72 7.94 -4.26
CA LYS A 8 -14.46 6.77 -3.76
C LYS A 8 -14.49 5.60 -4.76
N HIS A 9 -14.24 5.86 -6.04
CA HIS A 9 -14.28 4.85 -7.09
C HIS A 9 -12.93 4.19 -7.36
N GLN A 10 -11.83 4.79 -6.91
CA GLN A 10 -10.47 4.45 -7.34
C GLN A 10 -9.85 3.26 -6.59
N PHE A 11 -10.43 2.86 -5.45
CA PHE A 11 -9.87 1.82 -4.56
C PHE A 11 -10.85 0.66 -4.28
N ARG A 12 -11.85 0.42 -5.14
CA ARG A 12 -12.95 -0.52 -4.84
C ARG A 12 -12.50 -1.95 -4.49
N GLU A 13 -11.35 -2.38 -5.00
CA GLU A 13 -10.81 -3.72 -4.78
C GLU A 13 -9.61 -3.73 -3.83
N ALA A 14 -9.07 -2.57 -3.46
CA ALA A 14 -7.94 -2.49 -2.55
C ALA A 14 -8.40 -2.66 -1.11
N GLN A 15 -7.66 -3.46 -0.33
CA GLN A 15 -7.91 -3.70 1.08
C GLN A 15 -6.65 -3.40 1.88
N TRP A 16 -6.84 -3.00 3.15
CA TRP A 16 -5.72 -2.99 4.07
C TRP A 16 -5.25 -4.42 4.31
N ILE A 17 -3.94 -4.62 4.21
CA ILE A 17 -3.31 -5.91 4.47
C ILE A 17 -2.35 -5.78 5.64
N TRP A 18 -2.23 -6.85 6.41
CA TRP A 18 -1.24 -7.03 7.47
C TRP A 18 -0.95 -8.53 7.57
N ASP A 19 0.12 -8.91 8.27
CA ASP A 19 0.34 -10.30 8.63
C ASP A 19 -0.43 -10.66 9.92
N ASP A 20 -0.28 -11.90 10.39
CA ASP A 20 -0.91 -12.36 11.64
C ASP A 20 -0.20 -11.84 12.90
N SER A 21 0.77 -10.93 12.76
CA SER A 21 1.48 -10.33 13.88
C SER A 21 0.60 -9.34 14.63
N GLN A 22 1.03 -8.94 15.83
CA GLN A 22 0.32 -7.92 16.58
C GLN A 22 0.38 -6.59 15.80
N PRO A 23 -0.76 -6.05 15.32
CA PRO A 23 -0.73 -4.93 14.38
C PRO A 23 -0.34 -3.57 14.98
N ARG A 24 -0.11 -3.54 16.30
CA ARG A 24 0.45 -2.41 17.05
C ARG A 24 1.82 -2.73 17.65
N GLY A 25 2.56 -3.67 17.05
CA GLY A 25 3.94 -3.93 17.41
C GLY A 25 4.76 -2.63 17.36
N TYR A 26 5.51 -2.36 18.43
CA TYR A 26 6.40 -1.20 18.48
C TYR A 26 7.58 -1.42 17.53
N HIS A 27 7.78 -0.52 16.57
CA HIS A 27 8.85 -0.60 15.56
C HIS A 27 8.86 -1.94 14.81
N TYR A 28 7.70 -2.37 14.32
CA TYR A 28 7.57 -3.59 13.53
C TYR A 28 7.82 -3.33 12.05
N TYR A 29 8.61 -4.18 11.41
CA TYR A 29 8.83 -4.14 9.97
C TYR A 29 8.08 -5.29 9.29
N LEU A 30 7.18 -4.95 8.37
CA LEU A 30 6.47 -5.91 7.52
C LEU A 30 6.96 -5.78 6.08
N ARG A 31 7.32 -6.90 5.45
CA ARG A 31 7.60 -6.94 4.02
C ARG A 31 6.48 -7.67 3.29
N ALA A 32 5.74 -6.95 2.44
CA ALA A 32 4.76 -7.51 1.53
C ALA A 32 5.37 -7.63 0.12
N ARG A 33 5.06 -8.72 -0.57
CA ARG A 33 5.51 -8.98 -1.95
C ARG A 33 4.38 -9.55 -2.78
N ARG A 34 4.29 -9.12 -4.03
CA ARG A 34 3.33 -9.66 -4.99
C ARG A 34 3.95 -9.70 -6.37
N ALA A 35 4.05 -10.92 -6.91
CA ALA A 35 4.29 -11.14 -8.32
C ALA A 35 2.97 -11.02 -9.09
N PHE A 36 3.03 -10.44 -10.29
CA PHE A 36 1.92 -10.34 -11.22
C PHE A 36 2.44 -10.37 -12.66
N THR A 37 1.61 -10.83 -13.59
CA THR A 37 1.97 -10.90 -15.02
C THR A 37 1.05 -9.95 -15.80
N LEU A 38 1.62 -9.22 -16.75
CA LEU A 38 0.85 -8.43 -17.70
C LEU A 38 0.45 -9.32 -18.89
N GLU A 39 -0.83 -9.34 -19.24
CA GLU A 39 -1.34 -10.12 -20.38
C GLU A 39 -0.98 -9.50 -21.73
N SER A 40 -0.70 -8.19 -21.77
CA SER A 40 -0.18 -7.50 -22.95
C SER A 40 0.98 -6.59 -22.60
N ALA A 41 1.90 -6.45 -23.55
CA ALA A 41 3.05 -5.55 -23.46
C ALA A 41 2.66 -4.07 -23.70
N ASP A 42 1.41 -3.78 -24.05
CA ASP A 42 0.95 -2.47 -24.53
C ASP A 42 0.43 -1.57 -23.39
N VAL A 43 1.05 -1.65 -22.21
CA VAL A 43 0.71 -0.76 -21.11
C VAL A 43 1.26 0.64 -21.41
N THR A 44 0.37 1.56 -21.77
CA THR A 44 0.74 2.95 -22.07
C THR A 44 0.88 3.82 -20.82
N HIS A 45 0.08 3.54 -19.78
CA HIS A 45 0.10 4.25 -18.51
C HIS A 45 -0.27 3.29 -17.38
N SER A 46 0.54 3.30 -16.32
CA SER A 46 0.27 2.56 -15.09
C SER A 46 0.65 3.40 -13.88
N TYR A 47 -0.29 3.48 -12.93
CA TYR A 47 -0.11 4.24 -11.70
C TYR A 47 -0.22 3.34 -10.49
N LEU A 48 0.75 3.42 -9.60
CA LEU A 48 0.69 2.81 -8.28
C LEU A 48 0.11 3.81 -7.28
N TYR A 49 -1.03 3.45 -6.70
CA TYR A 49 -1.58 4.14 -5.54
C TYR A 49 -1.26 3.36 -4.27
N ILE A 50 -0.65 4.02 -3.30
CA ILE A 50 -0.18 3.36 -2.08
C ILE A 50 -0.28 4.28 -0.87
N THR A 51 -0.59 3.68 0.28
CA THR A 51 -0.44 4.30 1.58
C THR A 51 -0.01 3.23 2.57
N ALA A 52 0.42 3.63 3.76
CA ALA A 52 0.70 2.72 4.84
C ALA A 52 0.40 3.37 6.18
N ASP A 53 0.31 2.51 7.20
CA ASP A 53 0.34 2.93 8.59
C ASP A 53 1.48 2.15 9.26
N SER A 54 2.67 2.73 9.51
CA SER A 54 2.97 4.16 9.59
C SER A 54 3.75 4.72 8.40
N MET A 55 4.75 4.01 7.91
CA MET A 55 5.65 4.44 6.82
C MET A 55 5.93 3.29 5.88
N TYR A 56 6.21 3.56 4.61
CA TYR A 56 6.61 2.55 3.63
C TYR A 56 7.81 3.00 2.78
N GLN A 57 8.49 2.00 2.23
CA GLN A 57 9.29 2.10 1.01
C GLN A 57 8.79 1.05 0.03
N VAL A 58 8.71 1.41 -1.25
CA VAL A 58 8.17 0.54 -2.29
C VAL A 58 9.14 0.42 -3.46
N TRP A 59 9.21 -0.80 -3.99
CA TRP A 59 9.99 -1.18 -5.15
C TRP A 59 9.13 -1.89 -6.17
N LEU A 60 9.46 -1.72 -7.44
CA LEU A 60 8.92 -2.50 -8.55
C LEU A 60 10.09 -3.04 -9.38
N ASN A 61 10.13 -4.36 -9.58
CA ASN A 61 11.21 -5.05 -10.30
C ASN A 61 12.61 -4.71 -9.75
N GLY A 62 12.72 -4.53 -8.44
CA GLY A 62 13.96 -4.16 -7.75
C GLY A 62 14.32 -2.67 -7.79
N HIS A 63 13.61 -1.86 -8.58
CA HIS A 63 13.80 -0.40 -8.63
C HIS A 63 13.02 0.30 -7.54
N ILE A 64 13.64 1.27 -6.86
CA ILE A 64 12.94 2.11 -5.88
C ILE A 64 11.92 2.97 -6.62
N VAL A 65 10.65 2.84 -6.22
CA VAL A 65 9.54 3.67 -6.72
C VAL A 65 9.37 4.90 -5.82
N GLY A 66 9.41 4.72 -4.49
CA GLY A 66 9.24 5.83 -3.56
C GLY A 66 9.19 5.43 -2.09
N HIS A 67 8.99 6.45 -1.26
CA HIS A 67 8.85 6.36 0.19
C HIS A 67 7.69 7.24 0.65
N GLY A 68 7.00 6.82 1.70
CA GLY A 68 5.84 7.56 2.20
C GLY A 68 5.23 6.93 3.45
N PRO A 69 3.94 7.17 3.71
CA PRO A 69 3.16 8.23 3.08
C PRO A 69 3.61 9.62 3.55
N SER A 70 3.20 10.66 2.83
CA SER A 70 3.28 12.04 3.35
C SER A 70 2.57 12.16 4.71
N LYS A 71 3.11 13.01 5.60
CA LYS A 71 2.52 13.26 6.92
C LYS A 71 1.05 13.64 6.78
N SER A 72 0.20 12.96 7.54
CA SER A 72 -1.25 13.19 7.60
C SER A 72 -1.70 13.44 9.04
N ALA A 73 -2.80 14.18 9.18
CA ALA A 73 -3.43 14.41 10.49
C ALA A 73 -4.11 13.14 11.01
N GLY A 74 -4.35 13.06 12.32
CA GLY A 74 -5.12 11.97 12.92
C GLY A 74 -6.48 11.78 12.24
N GLY A 75 -6.87 10.53 11.97
CA GLY A 75 -8.10 10.20 11.26
C GLY A 75 -8.04 10.35 9.73
N ILE A 76 -6.94 10.84 9.18
CA ILE A 76 -6.72 10.98 7.73
C ILE A 76 -5.45 10.23 7.34
N ARG A 77 -5.44 9.61 6.16
CA ARG A 77 -4.23 9.06 5.53
C ARG A 77 -4.17 9.54 4.09
N PHE A 78 -3.03 10.11 3.72
CA PHE A 78 -2.78 10.45 2.33
C PHE A 78 -2.36 9.20 1.56
N VAL A 79 -2.80 9.15 0.31
CA VAL A 79 -2.44 8.10 -0.64
C VAL A 79 -1.53 8.76 -1.67
N ASP A 80 -0.33 8.21 -1.82
CA ASP A 80 0.62 8.67 -2.83
C ASP A 80 0.30 7.98 -4.15
N CYS A 81 0.65 8.64 -5.26
CA CYS A 81 0.42 8.17 -6.61
C CYS A 81 1.74 8.28 -7.39
N TYR A 82 2.26 7.15 -7.85
CA TYR A 82 3.48 7.07 -8.65
C TYR A 82 3.16 6.60 -10.05
N ASP A 83 3.72 7.26 -11.06
CA ASP A 83 3.78 6.70 -12.41
C ASP A 83 4.84 5.59 -12.42
N VAL A 84 4.39 4.35 -12.61
CA VAL A 84 5.24 3.15 -12.63
C VAL A 84 5.37 2.56 -14.03
N THR A 85 4.79 3.21 -15.03
CA THR A 85 4.90 2.83 -16.45
C THR A 85 6.33 2.52 -16.87
N PRO A 86 7.36 3.34 -16.57
CA PRO A 86 8.72 3.07 -17.04
C PRO A 86 9.44 1.93 -16.31
N LEU A 87 8.84 1.37 -15.26
CA LEU A 87 9.42 0.33 -14.42
C LEU A 87 8.80 -1.05 -14.67
N LEU A 88 7.76 -1.13 -15.49
CA LEU A 88 7.08 -2.38 -15.82
C LEU A 88 7.85 -3.16 -16.87
N ASP A 89 7.94 -4.48 -16.65
CA ASP A 89 8.36 -5.46 -17.62
C ASP A 89 7.14 -6.01 -18.36
N ALA A 90 7.31 -6.37 -19.64
CA ALA A 90 6.23 -6.89 -20.48
C ALA A 90 5.64 -8.25 -20.03
N HIS A 91 6.25 -8.88 -19.03
CA HIS A 91 5.91 -10.22 -18.55
C HIS A 91 5.65 -10.19 -17.04
N GLU A 92 6.45 -10.92 -16.28
CA GLU A 92 6.36 -10.97 -14.83
C GLU A 92 6.93 -9.69 -14.21
N ASN A 93 6.19 -9.16 -13.25
CA ASN A 93 6.55 -8.00 -12.46
C ASN A 93 6.43 -8.36 -10.98
N ASN A 94 7.32 -7.82 -10.15
CA ASN A 94 7.33 -8.05 -8.72
C ASN A 94 7.27 -6.72 -7.97
N LEU A 95 6.17 -6.51 -7.25
CA LEU A 95 5.99 -5.37 -6.35
C LEU A 95 6.42 -5.76 -4.94
N GLU A 96 7.31 -4.98 -4.34
CA GLU A 96 7.73 -5.15 -2.95
C GLU A 96 7.45 -3.89 -2.14
N VAL A 97 6.90 -4.05 -0.93
CA VAL A 97 6.66 -2.95 0.00
C VAL A 97 7.23 -3.34 1.35
N LEU A 98 8.09 -2.48 1.90
CA LEU A 98 8.55 -2.56 3.29
C LEU A 98 7.81 -1.50 4.08
N VAL A 99 7.02 -1.94 5.06
CA VAL A 99 6.28 -1.06 5.97
C VAL A 99 6.98 -1.05 7.33
N LEU A 100 7.13 0.14 7.90
CA LEU A 100 7.44 0.35 9.31
C LEU A 100 6.16 0.74 10.05
N GLY A 101 5.68 -0.16 10.90
CA GLY A 101 4.69 0.14 11.92
C GLY A 101 5.38 0.70 13.16
N ILE A 102 5.19 1.99 13.45
CA ILE A 102 5.80 2.61 14.63
C ILE A 102 5.12 2.13 15.91
N GLY A 103 3.81 1.87 15.86
CA GLY A 103 3.01 1.38 16.99
C GLY A 103 2.66 2.46 18.03
N THR A 104 3.21 3.66 17.91
CA THR A 104 2.91 4.81 18.78
C THR A 104 2.97 6.13 18.00
N SER A 105 2.27 7.15 18.48
CA SER A 105 2.30 8.49 17.88
C SER A 105 3.65 9.18 18.09
N THR A 106 4.07 9.98 17.11
CA THR A 106 5.29 10.80 17.14
C THR A 106 4.98 12.22 16.65
N MET A 107 5.97 13.12 16.64
CA MET A 107 5.81 14.47 16.08
C MET A 107 5.44 14.47 14.57
N SER A 108 5.75 13.39 13.85
CA SER A 108 5.52 13.25 12.42
C SER A 108 4.41 12.25 12.06
N TYR A 109 3.89 11.49 13.03
CA TYR A 109 2.90 10.43 12.78
C TYR A 109 1.86 10.36 13.90
N CYS A 110 0.57 10.35 13.53
CA CYS A 110 -0.53 10.14 14.47
C CYS A 110 -1.03 8.70 14.33
N ALA A 111 -0.93 7.88 15.38
CA ALA A 111 -1.39 6.51 15.35
C ALA A 111 -2.88 6.41 15.01
N GLY A 112 -3.23 5.54 14.05
CA GLY A 112 -4.59 5.31 13.61
C GLY A 112 -5.26 4.12 14.31
N ASP A 113 -6.59 4.07 14.25
CA ASP A 113 -7.39 2.91 14.68
C ASP A 113 -7.72 1.94 13.52
N TRP A 114 -7.31 2.27 12.29
CA TRP A 114 -7.57 1.51 11.05
C TRP A 114 -7.04 0.07 11.07
N VAL A 115 -6.05 -0.17 11.91
CA VAL A 115 -5.51 -1.48 12.23
C VAL A 115 -6.60 -2.48 12.68
N GLN A 116 -7.64 -2.04 13.39
CA GLN A 116 -8.74 -2.94 13.75
C GLN A 116 -9.59 -3.36 12.54
N GLN A 117 -9.60 -2.60 11.45
CA GLN A 117 -10.30 -3.00 10.23
C GLN A 117 -9.54 -4.10 9.49
N CYS A 118 -8.20 -4.11 9.54
CA CYS A 118 -7.38 -5.19 8.98
C CYS A 118 -7.60 -6.53 9.70
N VAL A 119 -7.71 -6.52 11.04
CA VAL A 119 -7.87 -7.72 11.87
C VAL A 119 -9.27 -8.35 11.72
N ASN A 120 -10.26 -7.55 11.32
CA ASN A 120 -11.62 -8.02 11.06
C ASN A 120 -11.85 -8.46 9.61
N LEU A 121 -10.83 -8.39 8.74
CA LEU A 121 -10.89 -9.03 7.43
C LEU A 121 -10.63 -10.53 7.61
N PRO A 122 -11.45 -11.42 7.02
CA PRO A 122 -11.17 -12.84 7.06
C PRO A 122 -9.76 -13.07 6.49
N SER A 123 -8.91 -13.78 7.25
CA SER A 123 -7.54 -14.14 6.86
C SER A 123 -7.48 -14.53 5.37
N LEU A 124 -6.47 -14.05 4.65
CA LEU A 124 -6.22 -14.33 3.23
C LEU A 124 -5.83 -15.81 2.97
N SER A 125 -6.51 -16.76 3.61
CA SER A 125 -6.42 -18.19 3.33
C SER A 125 -7.32 -18.65 2.17
N ARG A 126 -8.05 -17.73 1.49
CA ARG A 126 -9.04 -18.14 0.49
C ARG A 126 -9.29 -17.22 -0.70
N ALA A 127 -8.29 -16.45 -1.13
CA ALA A 127 -8.33 -15.73 -2.40
C ALA A 127 -7.24 -16.21 -3.36
N ALA A 128 -7.26 -17.52 -3.65
CA ALA A 128 -6.77 -18.07 -4.90
C ALA A 128 -8.01 -18.35 -5.75
N GLY A 129 -8.26 -17.53 -6.77
CA GLY A 129 -9.37 -17.72 -7.69
C GLY A 129 -9.94 -16.42 -8.21
N LEU A 130 -9.23 -15.85 -9.19
CA LEU A 130 -9.71 -15.34 -10.49
C LEU A 130 -8.73 -14.28 -11.01
#